data_AF-A0A7W7RXZ1-F1
#
_entry.id   AF-A0A7W7RXZ1-F1
#
_cell.length_a   1.000
_cell.length_b   1.000
_cell.length_c   1.000
_cell.angle_alpha   90.00
_cell.angle_beta   90.00
_cell.angle_gamma   90.00
#
_symmetry.space_group_name_H-M   'P 1'
#
loop_
_entity.id
_entity.type
_entity.pdbx_description
1 polymer ?
#
loop_
_entity_poly.entity_id
_entity_poly.type
_entity_poly.pdbx_seq_one_letter_code
_entity_poly.pdbx_strand_id
1 'polypeptide(L)'
;MNGSLAGFEERRLAELKEHVAARAAAEQARRPRRRIVLAVAAGAAVAAVASVVTVSSMGGAAPAYAVTKDSDGIVYVTVRDTPPDEFPDVKGLTRQLQSLNVPAIVDYVPAGQKCKEPRGAIVTDIPGDLYHTPRNVPGDPGAWQMQINTKLFKSGQTFVWTLEVDPINGWNGTSTILMRDPVAPCELVPDDRPHYLAPSPSPWVKATSLGGYQVEGKTVGEVLPEIGKRGLKVAYLVTEPAPDKPRDPDMLYVMYPTKQNTPVGEDWFVWQADEQEKGVIRLMVTQKLHRP
;
A
#
# COMPACT_ATOMS: atom_id res chain seq x y z
N MET A 1 -37.70 36.34 -1.39
CA MET A 1 -37.38 35.95 0.00
C MET A 1 -35.93 35.48 0.05
N ASN A 2 -34.95 36.36 0.32
CA ASN A 2 -33.51 35.99 0.41
C ASN A 2 -32.73 36.77 1.50
N GLY A 3 -33.40 37.52 2.37
CA GLY A 3 -32.75 38.37 3.38
C GLY A 3 -32.53 37.75 4.77
N SER A 4 -32.97 36.50 5.00
CA SER A 4 -33.00 35.89 6.35
C SER A 4 -31.75 35.08 6.70
N LEU A 5 -31.08 34.46 5.72
CA LEU A 5 -29.91 33.59 5.95
C LEU A 5 -28.62 34.37 6.23
N ALA A 6 -28.41 35.50 5.54
CA ALA A 6 -27.22 36.35 5.76
C ALA A 6 -27.15 36.88 7.21
N GLY A 7 -28.29 37.27 7.78
CA GLY A 7 -28.34 37.78 9.15
C GLY A 7 -28.13 36.72 10.24
N PHE A 8 -28.29 35.43 9.93
CA PHE A 8 -28.04 34.34 10.88
C PHE A 8 -26.56 33.95 10.90
N GLU A 9 -25.91 33.90 9.74
CA GLU A 9 -24.49 33.61 9.60
C GLU A 9 -23.62 34.71 10.22
N GLU A 10 -23.98 35.99 10.02
CA GLU A 10 -23.27 37.11 10.64
C GLU A 10 -23.36 37.08 12.17
N ARG A 11 -24.52 36.67 12.71
CA ARG A 11 -24.73 36.57 14.16
C ARG A 11 -23.92 35.43 14.78
N ARG A 12 -23.85 34.28 14.10
CA ARG A 12 -22.99 33.14 14.48
C ARG A 12 -21.50 33.50 14.41
N LEU A 13 -21.10 34.25 13.38
CA LEU A 13 -19.72 34.68 13.22
C LEU A 13 -19.31 35.69 14.31
N ALA A 14 -20.21 36.59 14.69
CA ALA A 14 -19.98 37.54 15.79
C ALA A 14 -19.82 36.82 17.14
N GLU A 15 -20.71 35.87 17.44
CA GLU A 15 -20.67 35.07 18.67
C GLU A 15 -19.40 34.21 18.75
N LEU A 16 -18.97 33.62 17.62
CA LEU A 16 -17.73 32.84 17.56
C LEU A 16 -16.49 33.72 17.75
N LYS A 17 -16.46 34.90 17.14
CA LYS A 17 -15.36 35.87 17.30
C LYS A 17 -15.26 36.36 18.75
N GLU A 18 -16.38 36.59 19.41
CA GLU A 18 -16.42 36.98 20.82
C GLU A 18 -15.87 35.87 21.73
N HIS A 19 -16.27 34.61 21.51
CA HIS A 19 -15.73 33.46 22.26
C HIS A 19 -14.23 33.24 22.04
N VAL A 20 -13.74 33.45 20.81
CA VAL A 20 -12.30 33.35 20.50
C VAL A 20 -11.52 34.48 21.18
N ALA A 21 -12.04 35.71 21.16
CA ALA A 21 -11.41 36.86 21.82
C ALA A 21 -11.37 36.69 23.35
N ALA A 22 -12.44 36.20 23.96
CA ALA A 22 -12.50 35.91 25.39
C ALA A 22 -11.49 34.81 25.80
N ARG A 23 -11.31 33.78 24.96
CA ARG A 23 -10.34 32.70 25.20
C ARG A 23 -8.90 33.18 25.05
N ALA A 24 -8.62 34.03 24.06
CA ALA A 24 -7.31 34.64 23.87
C ALA A 24 -6.92 35.57 25.03
N ALA A 25 -7.88 36.35 25.55
CA ALA A 25 -7.66 37.19 26.73
C ALA A 25 -7.40 36.36 28.01
N ALA A 26 -8.10 35.24 28.18
CA ALA A 26 -7.90 34.31 29.29
C ALA A 26 -6.53 33.57 29.22
N GLU A 27 -6.03 33.29 28.01
CA GLU A 27 -4.69 32.72 27.80
C GLU A 27 -3.56 33.74 28.05
N GLN A 28 -3.77 35.01 27.70
CA GLN A 28 -2.80 36.09 27.98
C GLN A 28 -2.70 36.40 29.47
N ALA A 29 -3.78 36.28 30.24
CA ALA A 29 -3.77 36.50 31.69
C ALA A 29 -3.05 35.39 32.49
N ARG A 30 -2.72 34.24 31.88
CA ARG A 30 -2.20 33.04 32.57
C ARG A 30 -0.71 32.74 32.41
N ARG A 31 0.11 33.63 31.85
CA ARG A 31 1.56 33.37 31.73
C ARG A 31 2.38 34.01 32.88
N PRO A 32 2.94 33.22 33.81
CA PRO A 32 4.00 33.71 34.68
C PRO A 32 5.32 33.84 33.87
N ARG A 33 5.98 34.98 33.98
CA ARG A 33 7.29 35.27 33.37
C ARG A 33 8.37 34.36 33.97
N ARG A 34 8.93 33.44 33.18
CA ARG A 34 10.34 33.01 33.33
C ARG A 34 10.91 32.51 31.99
N ARG A 35 12.04 33.10 31.62
CA ARG A 35 12.78 32.97 30.35
C ARG A 35 13.59 31.66 30.33
N ILE A 36 13.44 30.84 29.29
CA ILE A 36 14.53 30.08 28.64
C ILE A 36 14.22 30.00 27.14
N VAL A 37 15.19 30.36 26.31
CA VAL A 37 15.13 30.39 24.84
C VAL A 37 15.58 29.04 24.29
N LEU A 38 14.73 28.35 23.52
CA LEU A 38 15.13 27.58 22.34
C LEU A 38 13.89 27.42 21.45
N ALA A 39 13.97 27.94 20.23
CA ALA A 39 12.86 28.03 19.29
C ALA A 39 12.66 26.70 18.54
N VAL A 40 11.50 26.08 18.75
CA VAL A 40 10.90 25.14 17.80
C VAL A 40 9.51 25.70 17.47
N ALA A 41 9.26 25.97 16.20
CA ALA A 41 7.96 26.34 15.66
C ALA A 41 7.69 25.42 14.47
N ALA A 42 6.48 25.01 14.13
CA ALA A 42 5.22 24.81 14.85
C ALA A 42 4.35 24.03 13.85
N GLY A 43 3.59 23.04 14.30
CA GLY A 43 2.58 22.37 13.50
C GLY A 43 1.52 21.80 14.43
N ALA A 44 0.33 22.38 14.41
CA ALA A 44 -0.67 22.32 15.46
C ALA A 44 -1.22 20.92 15.74
N ALA A 45 -1.33 20.58 17.03
CA ALA A 45 -1.99 19.40 17.53
C ALA A 45 -3.52 19.61 17.60
N VAL A 46 -4.28 18.69 17.01
CA VAL A 46 -5.66 18.42 17.40
C VAL A 46 -5.59 17.52 18.64
N ALA A 47 -6.07 18.03 19.78
CA ALA A 47 -6.08 17.29 21.03
C ALA A 47 -7.28 16.33 21.08
N ALA A 48 -7.03 15.06 20.78
CA ALA A 48 -7.59 13.96 21.56
C ALA A 48 -6.48 13.53 22.53
N VAL A 49 -6.77 13.47 23.83
CA VAL A 49 -5.79 12.98 24.82
C VAL A 49 -5.73 11.46 24.69
N ALA A 50 -5.04 10.97 23.67
CA ALA A 50 -4.47 9.64 23.62
C ALA A 50 -3.02 9.79 24.10
N SER A 51 -2.64 9.07 25.15
CA SER A 51 -1.24 8.92 25.54
C SER A 51 -0.54 8.09 24.46
N VAL A 52 -0.09 8.74 23.38
CA VAL A 52 0.68 8.11 22.30
C VAL A 52 2.10 7.88 22.82
N VAL A 53 2.46 6.63 23.08
CA VAL A 53 3.86 6.27 23.28
C VAL A 53 4.51 6.22 21.89
N THR A 54 5.18 7.29 21.48
CA THR A 54 6.03 7.29 20.29
C THR A 54 7.37 6.66 20.66
N VAL A 55 7.57 5.40 20.29
CA VAL A 55 8.90 4.77 20.32
C VAL A 55 9.64 5.21 19.07
N SER A 56 10.35 6.34 19.17
CA SER A 56 11.25 6.81 18.11
C SER A 56 12.61 6.12 18.27
N SER A 57 12.97 5.25 17.34
CA SER A 57 14.34 4.72 17.25
C SER A 57 15.33 5.87 17.09
N MET A 58 16.27 6.00 18.03
CA MET A 58 17.37 6.95 17.94
C MET A 58 18.35 6.53 16.84
N GLY A 59 18.41 7.31 15.75
CA GLY A 59 19.54 7.33 14.81
C GLY A 59 19.17 7.19 13.34
N GLY A 60 19.34 8.28 12.57
CA GLY A 60 19.52 8.29 11.10
C GLY A 60 18.27 8.03 10.25
N ALA A 61 17.79 9.06 9.55
CA ALA A 61 16.61 9.10 8.67
C ALA A 61 15.30 8.62 9.33
N ALA A 62 14.15 9.19 8.95
CA ALA A 62 12.88 8.65 9.42
C ALA A 62 12.70 7.26 8.80
N PRO A 63 12.44 6.20 9.59
CA PRO A 63 12.22 4.87 9.03
C PRO A 63 11.06 4.90 8.03
N ALA A 64 11.11 4.01 7.05
CA ALA A 64 10.05 3.78 6.07
C ALA A 64 8.71 3.31 6.69
N TYR A 65 8.66 3.21 8.02
CA TYR A 65 7.51 2.81 8.78
C TYR A 65 7.44 3.56 10.12
N ALA A 66 6.25 3.64 10.70
CA ALA A 66 6.01 4.12 12.05
C ALA A 66 5.07 3.14 12.77
N VAL A 67 5.35 2.88 14.04
CA VAL A 67 4.51 2.03 14.88
C VAL A 67 4.05 2.82 16.11
N THR A 68 2.75 2.87 16.33
CA THR A 68 2.14 3.46 17.53
C THR A 68 1.21 2.45 18.19
N LYS A 69 1.01 2.60 19.50
CA LYS A 69 0.02 1.83 20.26
C LYS A 69 -0.87 2.78 21.02
N ASP A 70 -2.18 2.56 20.95
CA ASP A 70 -3.16 3.32 21.73
C ASP A 70 -3.43 2.70 23.11
N SER A 71 -4.26 3.38 23.90
CA SER A 71 -4.67 2.92 25.23
C SER A 71 -5.54 1.66 25.20
N ASP A 72 -6.21 1.40 24.08
CA ASP A 72 -7.08 0.23 23.90
C ASP A 72 -6.28 -1.03 23.54
N GLY A 73 -4.97 -0.90 23.36
CA GLY A 73 -4.08 -1.99 23.02
C GLY A 73 -4.03 -2.28 21.53
N ILE A 74 -4.50 -1.35 20.71
CA ILE A 74 -4.42 -1.42 19.26
C ILE A 74 -3.07 -0.84 18.82
N VAL A 75 -2.34 -1.63 18.03
CA VAL A 75 -1.11 -1.22 17.36
C VAL A 75 -1.44 -0.77 15.95
N TYR A 76 -1.01 0.44 15.60
CA TYR A 76 -1.07 0.98 14.25
C TYR A 76 0.32 0.94 13.64
N VAL A 77 0.43 0.32 12.46
CA VAL A 77 1.65 0.35 11.66
C VAL A 77 1.38 1.14 10.40
N THR A 78 2.06 2.26 10.24
CA THR A 78 2.07 3.00 8.99
C THR A 78 3.34 2.63 8.23
N VAL A 79 3.21 2.22 6.97
CA VAL A 79 4.33 2.00 6.06
C VAL A 79 4.19 2.98 4.92
N ARG A 80 5.33 3.56 4.52
CA ARG A 80 5.42 4.46 3.38
C ARG A 80 6.02 3.71 2.20
N ASP A 81 5.55 4.08 1.03
CA ASP A 81 6.10 3.64 -0.23
C ASP A 81 7.57 4.03 -0.25
N THR A 82 8.39 3.01 -0.40
CA THR A 82 9.83 3.14 -0.55
C THR A 82 10.19 2.61 -1.92
N PRO A 83 11.24 3.16 -2.55
CA PRO A 83 11.82 2.57 -3.75
C PRO A 83 12.07 1.07 -3.55
N PRO A 84 11.93 0.21 -4.58
CA PRO A 84 12.09 -1.24 -4.47
C PRO A 84 13.45 -1.68 -3.89
N ASP A 85 14.46 -0.82 -4.00
CA ASP A 85 15.83 -0.99 -3.54
C ASP A 85 16.09 -0.43 -2.12
N GLU A 86 15.17 0.32 -1.53
CA GLU A 86 15.28 0.94 -0.19
C GLU A 86 14.19 0.44 0.78
N PHE A 87 14.06 -0.88 0.92
CA PHE A 87 13.02 -1.46 1.77
C PHE A 87 13.19 -1.21 3.27
N PRO A 88 12.07 -1.20 4.06
CA PRO A 88 12.09 -1.03 5.50
C PRO A 88 12.98 -2.05 6.22
N ASP A 89 13.62 -1.63 7.31
CA ASP A 89 14.25 -2.54 8.28
C ASP A 89 13.19 -3.49 8.89
N VAL A 90 12.87 -4.59 8.20
CA VAL A 90 11.86 -5.57 8.62
C VAL A 90 12.23 -6.25 9.94
N LYS A 91 13.53 -6.36 10.24
CA LYS A 91 14.02 -6.85 11.55
C LYS A 91 13.73 -5.83 12.64
N GLY A 92 13.95 -4.54 12.37
CA GLY A 92 13.55 -3.43 13.22
C GLY A 92 12.06 -3.41 13.49
N LEU A 93 11.23 -3.51 12.44
CA LEU A 93 9.78 -3.54 12.55
C LEU A 93 9.30 -4.76 13.35
N THR A 94 9.85 -5.95 13.10
CA THR A 94 9.57 -7.15 13.89
C THR A 94 9.83 -6.92 15.37
N ARG A 95 11.03 -6.41 15.72
CA ARG A 95 11.38 -6.11 17.12
C ARG A 95 10.45 -5.07 17.75
N GLN A 96 10.09 -4.04 16.99
CA GLN A 96 9.20 -2.99 17.49
C GLN A 96 7.79 -3.52 17.76
N LEU A 97 7.24 -4.35 16.87
CA LEU A 97 5.96 -5.03 17.08
C LEU A 97 6.00 -5.95 18.31
N GLN A 98 7.05 -6.75 18.46
CA GLN A 98 7.25 -7.63 19.62
C GLN A 98 7.34 -6.85 20.93
N SER A 99 8.03 -5.70 20.94
CA SER A 99 8.12 -4.82 22.12
C SER A 99 6.75 -4.25 22.56
N LEU A 100 5.77 -4.25 21.65
CA LEU A 100 4.39 -3.81 21.89
C LEU A 100 3.43 -4.96 22.18
N ASN A 101 3.95 -6.15 22.46
CA ASN A 101 3.21 -7.40 22.70
C ASN A 101 2.42 -7.91 21.48
N VAL A 102 2.92 -7.66 20.27
CA VAL A 102 2.44 -8.34 19.07
C VAL A 102 3.38 -9.53 18.80
N PRO A 103 2.91 -10.79 18.87
CA PRO A 103 3.72 -11.94 18.46
C PRO A 103 3.80 -11.94 16.93
N ALA A 104 4.78 -11.24 16.37
CA ALA A 104 4.90 -11.04 14.92
C ALA A 104 6.27 -11.47 14.38
N ILE A 105 6.25 -11.88 13.11
CA ILE A 105 7.41 -12.00 12.23
C ILE A 105 7.09 -11.18 10.98
N VAL A 106 7.98 -10.26 10.62
CA VAL A 106 7.87 -9.49 9.37
C VAL A 106 8.96 -9.92 8.40
N ASP A 107 8.53 -10.36 7.23
CA ASP A 107 9.41 -10.83 6.16
C ASP A 107 9.40 -9.85 4.98
N TYR A 108 10.50 -9.84 4.23
CA TYR A 108 10.62 -9.16 2.96
C TYR A 108 10.83 -10.17 1.84
N VAL A 109 10.06 -10.04 0.78
CA VAL A 109 10.11 -10.90 -0.40
C VAL A 109 10.35 -10.04 -1.65
N PRO A 110 11.52 -10.19 -2.32
CA PRO A 110 11.78 -9.52 -3.58
C PRO A 110 10.85 -9.99 -4.70
N ALA A 111 10.74 -9.18 -5.76
CA ALA A 111 9.97 -9.52 -6.95
C ALA A 111 10.44 -10.87 -7.53
N GLY A 112 9.48 -11.70 -7.95
CA GLY A 112 9.78 -13.02 -8.52
C GLY A 112 9.96 -14.14 -7.50
N GLN A 113 9.89 -13.84 -6.20
CA GLN A 113 10.14 -14.80 -5.13
C GLN A 113 8.93 -14.93 -4.19
N LYS A 114 8.98 -15.95 -3.33
CA LYS A 114 8.06 -16.15 -2.20
C LYS A 114 8.79 -16.84 -1.07
N CYS A 115 8.21 -16.81 0.13
CA CYS A 115 8.65 -17.72 1.19
C CYS A 115 8.20 -19.15 0.87
N LYS A 116 9.08 -20.12 1.11
CA LYS A 116 8.77 -21.55 1.02
C LYS A 116 7.74 -21.95 2.08
N GLU A 117 6.67 -22.59 1.63
CA GLU A 117 5.61 -23.11 2.48
C GLU A 117 5.67 -24.65 2.59
N PRO A 118 5.15 -25.25 3.68
CA PRO A 118 4.54 -24.60 4.84
C PRO A 118 5.57 -24.05 5.83
N ARG A 119 5.33 -22.85 6.36
CA ARG A 119 6.16 -22.26 7.45
C ARG A 119 5.64 -22.57 8.85
N GLY A 120 4.37 -22.90 8.96
CA GLY A 120 3.70 -23.20 10.22
C GLY A 120 2.26 -23.65 9.95
N ALA A 121 1.55 -24.07 10.99
CA ALA A 121 0.14 -24.42 10.84
C ALA A 121 -0.71 -23.15 10.75
N ILE A 122 -1.41 -22.95 9.63
CA ILE A 122 -2.29 -21.79 9.42
C ILE A 122 -3.47 -21.83 10.41
N VAL A 123 -3.76 -20.69 11.03
CA VAL A 123 -4.97 -20.49 11.82
C VAL A 123 -6.08 -20.00 10.90
N THR A 124 -7.17 -20.75 10.79
CA THR A 124 -8.31 -20.43 9.93
C THR A 124 -9.44 -19.70 10.68
N ASP A 125 -9.58 -19.94 11.99
CA ASP A 125 -10.52 -19.26 12.87
C ASP A 125 -9.87 -17.99 13.46
N ILE A 126 -9.82 -16.94 12.64
CA ILE A 126 -9.24 -15.65 12.98
C ILE A 126 -10.34 -14.72 13.51
N PRO A 127 -10.20 -14.15 14.72
CA PRO A 127 -11.12 -13.13 15.20
C PRO A 127 -11.19 -11.93 14.23
N GLY A 128 -12.39 -11.49 13.85
CA GLY A 128 -12.58 -10.46 12.83
C GLY A 128 -11.88 -9.12 13.12
N ASP A 129 -11.66 -8.81 14.40
CA ASP A 129 -11.03 -7.56 14.85
C ASP A 129 -9.53 -7.74 15.20
N LEU A 130 -8.92 -8.91 14.92
CA LEU A 130 -7.52 -9.15 15.24
C LEU A 130 -6.59 -8.23 14.44
N TYR A 131 -6.84 -8.10 13.14
CA TYR A 131 -6.15 -7.17 12.27
C TYR A 131 -7.03 -6.81 11.08
N HIS A 132 -6.75 -5.69 10.43
CA HIS A 132 -7.37 -5.32 9.16
C HIS A 132 -6.34 -5.33 8.04
N THR A 133 -6.80 -5.55 6.81
CA THR A 133 -5.96 -5.32 5.64
C THR A 133 -5.48 -3.87 5.60
N PRO A 134 -4.29 -3.60 5.05
CA PRO A 134 -3.77 -2.24 4.90
C PRO A 134 -4.79 -1.32 4.22
N ARG A 135 -4.93 -0.11 4.76
CA ARG A 135 -5.76 0.95 4.18
C ARG A 135 -4.89 2.15 3.86
N ASN A 136 -5.17 2.80 2.74
CA ASN A 136 -4.50 4.06 2.39
C ASN A 136 -4.74 5.11 3.47
N VAL A 137 -3.71 5.86 3.81
CA VAL A 137 -3.80 6.95 4.77
C VAL A 137 -4.43 8.17 4.07
N PRO A 138 -5.56 8.70 4.57
CA PRO A 138 -6.17 9.89 3.98
C PRO A 138 -5.20 11.07 3.92
N GLY A 139 -5.02 11.65 2.73
CA GLY A 139 -4.11 12.77 2.51
C GLY A 139 -2.65 12.38 2.28
N ASP A 140 -2.32 11.09 2.25
CA ASP A 140 -0.95 10.59 2.04
C ASP A 140 -0.98 9.38 1.08
N PRO A 141 -1.00 9.62 -0.25
CA PRO A 141 -1.26 8.58 -1.24
C PRO A 141 -0.15 7.52 -1.33
N GLY A 142 1.04 7.80 -0.80
CA GLY A 142 2.15 6.86 -0.72
C GLY A 142 2.33 6.26 0.67
N ALA A 143 1.27 6.25 1.49
CA ALA A 143 1.30 5.63 2.79
C ALA A 143 0.05 4.80 3.02
N TRP A 144 0.25 3.65 3.63
CA TRP A 144 -0.82 2.78 4.07
C TRP A 144 -0.63 2.41 5.53
N GLN A 145 -1.74 2.07 6.18
CA GLN A 145 -1.79 1.77 7.59
C GLN A 145 -2.49 0.45 7.84
N MET A 146 -1.89 -0.36 8.70
CA MET A 146 -2.45 -1.59 9.24
C MET A 146 -2.76 -1.40 10.73
N GLN A 147 -3.79 -2.10 11.19
CA GLN A 147 -4.22 -2.13 12.59
C GLN A 147 -4.11 -3.55 13.12
N ILE A 148 -3.59 -3.72 14.34
CA ILE A 148 -3.42 -5.02 15.01
C ILE A 148 -3.90 -4.90 16.46
N ASN A 149 -4.85 -5.73 16.87
CA ASN A 149 -5.36 -5.77 18.24
C ASN A 149 -4.57 -6.78 19.09
N THR A 150 -3.75 -6.30 20.02
CA THR A 150 -2.86 -7.19 20.80
C THR A 150 -3.61 -8.12 21.75
N LYS A 151 -4.87 -7.82 22.10
CA LYS A 151 -5.64 -8.57 23.09
C LYS A 151 -6.29 -9.85 22.53
N LEU A 152 -6.31 -9.99 21.20
CA LEU A 152 -7.03 -11.07 20.52
C LEU A 152 -6.12 -12.25 20.11
N PHE A 153 -4.81 -12.14 20.31
CA PHE A 153 -3.88 -13.26 20.12
C PHE A 153 -4.10 -14.34 21.18
N LYS A 154 -4.21 -15.60 20.73
CA LYS A 154 -4.13 -16.78 21.61
C LYS A 154 -2.67 -17.15 21.81
N SER A 155 -2.36 -17.79 22.94
CA SER A 155 -1.01 -18.31 23.20
C SER A 155 -0.57 -19.28 22.10
N GLY A 156 0.70 -19.18 21.67
CA GLY A 156 1.27 -20.00 20.60
C GLY A 156 0.82 -19.60 19.20
N GLN A 157 0.37 -18.36 18.99
CA GLN A 157 0.06 -17.80 17.69
C GLN A 157 1.06 -16.70 17.32
N THR A 158 1.48 -16.69 16.06
CA THR A 158 2.35 -15.68 15.48
C THR A 158 1.72 -15.08 14.22
N PHE A 159 1.65 -13.76 14.18
CA PHE A 159 1.28 -12.95 13.02
C PHE A 159 2.45 -12.87 12.05
N VAL A 160 2.34 -13.56 10.92
CA VAL A 160 3.33 -13.51 9.84
C VAL A 160 2.89 -12.47 8.83
N TRP A 161 3.72 -11.45 8.68
CA TRP A 161 3.48 -10.35 7.78
C TRP A 161 4.55 -10.29 6.72
N THR A 162 4.17 -10.47 5.46
CA THR A 162 5.10 -10.43 4.34
C THR A 162 4.90 -9.14 3.58
N LEU A 163 5.96 -8.34 3.46
CA LEU A 163 6.03 -7.24 2.51
C LEU A 163 6.70 -7.77 1.24
N GLU A 164 6.05 -7.60 0.10
CA GLU A 164 6.49 -8.17 -1.17
C GLU A 164 6.59 -7.08 -2.24
N VAL A 165 7.55 -7.21 -3.16
CA VAL A 165 7.59 -6.33 -4.33
C VAL A 165 6.68 -6.90 -5.40
N ASP A 166 5.61 -6.17 -5.71
CA ASP A 166 4.71 -6.45 -6.81
C ASP A 166 5.50 -6.35 -8.13
N PRO A 167 5.60 -7.45 -8.91
CA PRO A 167 6.36 -7.47 -10.15
C PRO A 167 5.70 -6.68 -11.30
N ILE A 168 4.42 -6.33 -11.17
CA ILE A 168 3.57 -5.64 -12.16
C ILE A 168 3.65 -4.12 -11.98
N ASN A 169 3.58 -3.64 -10.75
CA ASN A 169 3.48 -2.22 -10.43
C ASN A 169 4.74 -1.66 -9.74
N GLY A 170 5.70 -2.51 -9.37
CA GLY A 170 6.89 -2.09 -8.62
C GLY A 170 6.58 -1.55 -7.23
N TRP A 171 5.33 -1.72 -6.77
CA TRP A 171 4.86 -1.29 -5.46
C TRP A 171 5.00 -2.42 -4.44
N ASN A 172 4.94 -2.07 -3.16
CA ASN A 172 5.12 -3.00 -2.06
C ASN A 172 3.76 -3.58 -1.71
N GLY A 173 3.40 -4.69 -2.35
CA GLY A 173 2.29 -5.53 -1.94
C GLY A 173 2.52 -6.07 -0.53
N THR A 174 1.47 -6.63 0.06
CA THR A 174 1.62 -7.30 1.34
C THR A 174 0.59 -8.39 1.58
N SER A 175 1.03 -9.45 2.26
CA SER A 175 0.18 -10.54 2.71
C SER A 175 0.33 -10.76 4.22
N THR A 176 -0.77 -11.16 4.86
CA THR A 176 -0.84 -11.41 6.31
C THR A 176 -1.40 -12.80 6.56
N ILE A 177 -0.71 -13.59 7.38
CA ILE A 177 -1.14 -14.94 7.76
C ILE A 177 -0.97 -15.10 9.27
N LEU A 178 -2.01 -15.58 9.94
CA LEU A 178 -1.88 -16.02 11.33
C LEU A 178 -1.47 -17.48 11.37
N MET A 179 -0.35 -17.80 12.01
CA MET A 179 0.18 -19.16 12.13
C MET A 179 0.28 -19.59 13.60
N ARG A 180 0.27 -20.90 13.84
CA ARG A 180 0.62 -21.48 15.13
C ARG A 180 2.13 -21.67 15.22
N ASP A 181 2.67 -21.44 16.40
CA ASP A 181 4.07 -21.68 16.69
C ASP A 181 4.41 -23.18 16.66
N PRO A 182 5.65 -23.54 16.30
CA PRO A 182 6.71 -22.65 15.79
C PRO A 182 6.48 -22.24 14.33
N VAL A 183 6.94 -21.04 13.97
CA VAL A 183 6.97 -20.55 12.58
C VAL A 183 8.41 -20.58 12.06
N ALA A 184 8.62 -21.28 10.94
CA ALA A 184 9.90 -21.37 10.26
C ALA A 184 10.30 -20.02 9.61
N PRO A 185 11.60 -19.72 9.49
CA PRO A 185 12.07 -18.52 8.79
C PRO A 185 11.65 -18.53 7.31
N CYS A 186 11.58 -17.35 6.69
CA CYS A 186 11.34 -17.23 5.26
C CYS A 186 12.57 -17.72 4.46
N GLU A 187 12.50 -18.92 3.92
CA GLU A 187 13.42 -19.40 2.87
C GLU A 187 12.88 -18.92 1.52
N LEU A 188 13.60 -18.01 0.86
CA LEU A 188 13.17 -17.48 -0.43
C LEU A 188 13.30 -18.55 -1.52
N VAL A 189 12.23 -18.73 -2.28
CA VAL A 189 12.14 -19.62 -3.44
C VAL A 189 11.47 -18.89 -4.60
N PRO A 190 11.68 -19.29 -5.86
CA PRO A 190 10.98 -18.71 -7.00
C PRO A 190 9.45 -18.79 -6.85
N ASP A 191 8.73 -17.73 -7.23
CA ASP A 191 7.26 -17.78 -7.30
C ASP A 191 6.77 -18.13 -8.71
N ASP A 192 6.60 -19.43 -8.95
CA ASP A 192 6.06 -19.96 -10.20
C ASP A 192 4.53 -20.09 -10.21
N ARG A 193 3.82 -19.47 -9.26
CA ARG A 193 2.36 -19.45 -9.28
C ARG A 193 1.86 -18.47 -10.35
N PRO A 194 0.73 -18.76 -11.00
CA PRO A 194 0.06 -17.78 -11.83
C PRO A 194 -0.54 -16.66 -10.97
N HIS A 195 -0.24 -15.42 -11.32
CA HIS A 195 -0.87 -14.23 -10.77
C HIS A 195 -1.92 -13.74 -11.76
N TYR A 196 -3.20 -13.79 -11.37
CA TYR A 196 -4.29 -13.35 -12.24
C TYR A 196 -4.30 -11.82 -12.31
N LEU A 197 -4.37 -11.32 -13.53
CA LEU A 197 -4.47 -9.90 -13.78
C LEU A 197 -5.93 -9.49 -13.72
N ALA A 198 -6.27 -8.56 -12.84
CA ALA A 198 -7.58 -7.94 -12.87
C ALA A 198 -7.76 -7.23 -14.22
N PRO A 199 -8.92 -7.33 -14.88
CA PRO A 199 -9.19 -6.59 -16.09
C PRO A 199 -9.04 -5.09 -15.80
N SER A 200 -8.09 -4.42 -16.46
CA SER A 200 -8.11 -2.97 -16.52
C SER A 200 -9.06 -2.56 -17.66
N PRO A 201 -10.00 -1.63 -17.48
CA PRO A 201 -10.17 -0.79 -16.30
C PRO A 201 -11.49 -1.01 -15.54
N SER A 202 -11.50 -0.46 -14.32
CA SER A 202 -12.68 0.07 -13.64
C SER A 202 -13.72 0.63 -14.64
N PRO A 203 -15.03 0.43 -14.40
CA PRO A 203 -16.12 0.91 -15.27
C PRO A 203 -16.14 2.42 -15.54
N TRP A 204 -15.26 3.20 -14.91
CA TRP A 204 -15.13 4.65 -15.06
C TRP A 204 -13.98 5.12 -15.96
N VAL A 205 -13.11 4.22 -16.45
CA VAL A 205 -12.08 4.58 -17.43
C VAL A 205 -12.43 3.89 -18.75
N LYS A 206 -12.62 4.63 -19.84
CA LYS A 206 -12.57 4.02 -21.17
C LYS A 206 -11.10 3.81 -21.54
N ALA A 207 -10.45 2.82 -20.94
CA ALA A 207 -9.11 2.38 -21.36
C ALA A 207 -9.24 1.42 -22.54
N THR A 208 -9.88 1.88 -23.61
CA THR A 208 -9.66 1.26 -24.91
C THR A 208 -8.36 1.85 -25.45
N SER A 209 -7.30 1.05 -25.32
CA SER A 209 -6.28 0.91 -26.37
C SER A 209 -5.53 2.22 -26.65
N LEU A 210 -4.44 2.50 -25.91
CA LEU A 210 -3.49 3.61 -26.15
C LEU A 210 -4.16 4.89 -26.69
N GLY A 211 -5.12 5.46 -25.96
CA GLY A 211 -5.87 6.65 -26.39
C GLY A 211 -6.64 6.49 -27.72
N GLY A 212 -7.35 5.37 -27.91
CA GLY A 212 -8.14 5.06 -29.11
C GLY A 212 -7.43 4.25 -30.21
N TYR A 213 -6.14 3.93 -30.06
CA TYR A 213 -5.41 3.03 -30.95
C TYR A 213 -5.55 1.57 -30.53
N GLN A 214 -6.33 0.78 -31.28
CA GLN A 214 -6.59 -0.63 -30.98
C GLN A 214 -5.30 -1.47 -30.98
N VAL A 215 -4.92 -2.00 -29.80
CA VAL A 215 -3.73 -2.84 -29.63
C VAL A 215 -4.02 -4.34 -29.66
N GLU A 216 -5.24 -4.75 -29.31
CA GLU A 216 -5.58 -6.17 -29.16
C GLU A 216 -5.37 -6.96 -30.45
N GLY A 217 -4.63 -8.06 -30.35
CA GLY A 217 -4.33 -8.96 -31.47
C GLY A 217 -3.22 -8.46 -32.41
N LYS A 218 -2.67 -7.27 -32.18
CA LYS A 218 -1.49 -6.77 -32.91
C LYS A 218 -0.21 -7.33 -32.33
N THR A 219 0.84 -7.33 -33.13
CA THR A 219 2.19 -7.67 -32.67
C THR A 219 2.87 -6.47 -31.99
N VAL A 220 3.88 -6.74 -31.15
CA VAL A 220 4.71 -5.70 -30.53
C VAL A 220 5.34 -4.79 -31.58
N GLY A 221 5.84 -5.35 -32.69
CA GLY A 221 6.41 -4.59 -33.81
C GLY A 221 5.41 -3.66 -34.49
N GLU A 222 4.11 -3.98 -34.48
CA GLU A 222 3.07 -3.08 -34.99
C GLU A 222 2.70 -1.95 -34.01
N VAL A 223 2.80 -2.21 -32.70
CA VAL A 223 2.38 -1.26 -31.64
C VAL A 223 3.50 -0.28 -31.28
N LEU A 224 4.77 -0.73 -31.25
CA LEU A 224 5.91 0.09 -30.87
C LEU A 224 6.06 1.41 -31.66
N PRO A 225 5.86 1.45 -32.99
CA PRO A 225 5.94 2.70 -33.73
C PRO A 225 4.91 3.74 -33.26
N GLU A 226 3.73 3.31 -32.84
CA GLU A 226 2.68 4.21 -32.35
C GLU A 226 3.02 4.77 -30.96
N ILE A 227 3.56 3.95 -30.06
CA ILE A 227 4.09 4.39 -28.77
C ILE A 227 5.21 5.41 -28.96
N GLY A 228 6.15 5.12 -29.88
CA GLY A 228 7.27 6.00 -30.20
C GLY A 228 6.85 7.37 -30.73
N LYS A 229 5.84 7.44 -31.62
CA LYS A 229 5.28 8.72 -32.12
C LYS A 229 4.74 9.61 -31.01
N ARG A 230 4.28 9.00 -29.91
CA ARG A 230 3.70 9.70 -28.76
C ARG A 230 4.75 10.08 -27.71
N GLY A 231 6.02 9.74 -27.93
CA GLY A 231 7.10 10.01 -26.98
C GLY A 231 6.98 9.20 -25.68
N LEU A 232 6.27 8.07 -25.73
CA LEU A 232 6.03 7.21 -24.57
C LEU A 232 7.12 6.15 -24.47
N LYS A 233 7.45 5.74 -23.25
CA LYS A 233 8.29 4.57 -23.00
C LYS A 233 7.43 3.32 -22.94
N VAL A 234 8.05 2.16 -23.17
CA VAL A 234 7.39 0.86 -23.10
C VAL A 234 7.95 0.03 -21.94
N ALA A 235 7.05 -0.59 -21.20
CA ALA A 235 7.32 -1.71 -20.30
C ALA A 235 6.55 -2.93 -20.80
N TYR A 236 7.07 -4.13 -20.55
CA TYR A 236 6.39 -5.36 -20.93
C TYR A 236 5.93 -6.13 -19.70
N LEU A 237 4.70 -6.61 -19.76
CA LEU A 237 4.17 -7.59 -18.84
C LEU A 237 4.00 -8.90 -19.61
N VAL A 238 4.86 -9.88 -19.31
CA VAL A 238 4.83 -11.20 -19.96
C VAL A 238 3.72 -12.02 -19.34
N THR A 239 2.77 -12.42 -20.18
CA THR A 239 1.55 -13.12 -19.79
C THR A 239 1.37 -14.42 -20.56
N GLU A 240 0.59 -15.31 -19.99
CA GLU A 240 0.20 -16.59 -20.59
C GLU A 240 -1.30 -16.81 -20.39
N PRO A 241 -1.96 -17.63 -21.23
CA PRO A 241 -3.33 -18.06 -20.98
C PRO A 241 -3.44 -18.71 -19.60
N ALA A 242 -4.54 -18.44 -18.89
CA ALA A 242 -4.80 -19.05 -17.60
C ALA A 242 -4.74 -20.60 -17.71
N PRO A 243 -3.99 -21.30 -16.83
CA PRO A 243 -3.81 -22.74 -16.92
C PRO A 243 -5.07 -23.54 -16.56
N ASP A 244 -5.99 -22.92 -15.83
CA ASP A 244 -7.28 -23.46 -15.41
C ASP A 244 -8.42 -22.59 -15.94
N LYS A 245 -9.66 -23.09 -15.87
CA LYS A 245 -10.83 -22.25 -16.14
C LYS A 245 -10.90 -21.20 -15.04
N PRO A 246 -10.63 -19.92 -15.34
CA PRO A 246 -10.61 -18.91 -14.31
C PRO A 246 -12.00 -18.83 -13.66
N ARG A 247 -12.02 -18.58 -12.36
CA ARG A 247 -13.28 -18.41 -11.60
C ARG A 247 -14.06 -17.19 -12.10
N ASP A 248 -13.32 -16.23 -12.67
CA ASP A 248 -13.82 -15.07 -13.37
C ASP A 248 -13.56 -15.24 -14.88
N PRO A 249 -14.61 -15.30 -15.73
CA PRO A 249 -14.44 -15.46 -17.18
C PRO A 249 -13.64 -14.33 -17.84
N ASP A 250 -13.49 -13.18 -17.18
CA ASP A 250 -12.73 -12.04 -17.70
C ASP A 250 -11.22 -12.13 -17.37
N MET A 251 -10.78 -13.08 -16.54
CA MET A 251 -9.36 -13.32 -16.21
C MET A 251 -8.70 -14.37 -17.11
N LEU A 252 -8.66 -14.11 -18.42
CA LEU A 252 -8.16 -15.06 -19.42
C LEU A 252 -6.63 -15.22 -19.43
N TYR A 253 -5.90 -14.26 -18.84
CA TYR A 253 -4.46 -14.22 -18.84
C TYR A 253 -3.90 -14.11 -17.42
N VAL A 254 -2.79 -14.79 -17.20
CA VAL A 254 -2.02 -14.77 -15.96
C VAL A 254 -0.61 -14.29 -16.26
N MET A 255 0.05 -13.72 -15.26
CA MET A 255 1.47 -13.46 -15.31
C MET A 255 2.20 -14.39 -14.35
N TYR A 256 3.42 -14.79 -14.72
CA TYR A 256 4.32 -15.51 -13.85
C TYR A 256 5.45 -14.55 -13.45
N PRO A 257 5.64 -14.28 -12.15
CA PRO A 257 6.71 -13.39 -11.69
C PRO A 257 8.10 -13.78 -12.22
N THR A 258 8.37 -15.09 -12.31
CA THR A 258 9.65 -15.63 -12.80
C THR A 258 9.89 -15.44 -14.30
N LYS A 259 8.84 -15.09 -15.08
CA LYS A 259 8.93 -14.90 -16.54
C LYS A 259 9.09 -13.45 -16.98
N GLN A 260 9.08 -12.47 -16.06
CA GLN A 260 9.11 -11.05 -16.43
C GLN A 260 10.44 -10.57 -17.02
N ASN A 261 11.52 -11.33 -16.85
CA ASN A 261 12.81 -11.07 -17.50
C ASN A 261 12.94 -11.71 -18.90
N THR A 262 11.86 -12.29 -19.44
CA THR A 262 11.88 -12.90 -20.78
C THR A 262 12.03 -11.81 -21.84
N PRO A 263 13.03 -11.89 -22.73
CA PRO A 263 13.14 -10.95 -23.84
C PRO A 263 11.89 -11.02 -24.73
N VAL A 264 11.23 -9.88 -24.91
CA VAL A 264 10.01 -9.77 -25.74
C VAL A 264 10.40 -9.51 -27.18
N GLY A 265 9.96 -10.39 -28.08
CA GLY A 265 10.17 -10.24 -29.52
C GLY A 265 9.13 -9.32 -30.16
N GLU A 266 9.47 -8.74 -31.30
CA GLU A 266 8.53 -7.92 -32.08
C GLU A 266 7.33 -8.72 -32.61
N ASP A 267 7.46 -10.05 -32.72
CA ASP A 267 6.44 -10.99 -33.17
C ASP A 267 5.43 -11.41 -32.09
N TRP A 268 5.64 -10.99 -30.84
CA TRP A 268 4.73 -11.28 -29.73
C TRP A 268 3.43 -10.50 -29.87
N PHE A 269 2.32 -11.06 -29.40
CA PHE A 269 1.01 -10.43 -29.49
C PHE A 269 0.72 -9.56 -28.27
N VAL A 270 0.18 -8.38 -28.52
CA VAL A 270 -0.35 -7.45 -27.52
C VAL A 270 -1.84 -7.69 -27.41
N TRP A 271 -2.34 -7.94 -26.21
CA TRP A 271 -3.79 -8.06 -25.98
C TRP A 271 -4.33 -6.91 -25.14
N GLN A 272 -3.47 -6.21 -24.40
CA GLN A 272 -3.84 -5.03 -23.63
C GLN A 272 -2.67 -4.04 -23.51
N ALA A 273 -3.01 -2.76 -23.37
CA ALA A 273 -2.07 -1.69 -23.05
C ALA A 273 -2.69 -0.75 -22.02
N ASP A 274 -1.94 -0.38 -20.99
CA ASP A 274 -2.31 0.61 -19.99
C ASP A 274 -1.16 1.57 -19.65
N GLU A 275 -1.48 2.71 -19.04
CA GLU A 275 -0.48 3.63 -18.50
C GLU A 275 -0.07 3.12 -17.11
N GLN A 276 1.16 2.59 -16.99
CA GLN A 276 1.68 2.07 -15.73
C GLN A 276 2.09 3.22 -14.80
N GLU A 277 2.74 4.22 -15.36
CA GLU A 277 3.13 5.45 -14.72
C GLU A 277 3.21 6.55 -15.78
N LYS A 278 3.32 7.81 -15.34
CA LYS A 278 3.29 8.95 -16.25
C LYS A 278 4.33 8.82 -17.37
N GLY A 279 3.87 8.65 -18.60
CA GLY A 279 4.73 8.54 -19.78
C GLY A 279 5.32 7.15 -20.04
N VAL A 280 4.88 6.11 -19.31
CA VAL A 280 5.25 4.72 -19.54
C VAL A 280 4.00 3.88 -19.80
N ILE A 281 3.96 3.26 -20.97
CA ILE A 281 2.91 2.33 -21.36
C ILE A 281 3.38 0.91 -21.09
N ARG A 282 2.57 0.16 -20.38
CA ARG A 282 2.78 -1.27 -20.19
C ARG A 282 1.99 -2.03 -21.24
N LEU A 283 2.67 -2.88 -21.98
CA LEU A 283 2.09 -3.82 -22.93
C LEU A 283 1.97 -5.19 -22.28
N MET A 284 0.76 -5.71 -22.22
CA MET A 284 0.52 -7.09 -21.82
C MET A 284 0.66 -7.98 -23.06
N VAL A 285 1.66 -8.86 -23.01
CA VAL A 285 2.12 -9.59 -24.19
C VAL A 285 2.09 -11.09 -23.98
N THR A 286 1.78 -11.83 -25.05
CA THR A 286 1.88 -13.28 -25.12
C THR A 286 2.68 -13.70 -26.35
N GLN A 287 3.46 -14.77 -26.23
CA GLN A 287 4.19 -15.31 -27.38
C GLN A 287 3.25 -15.94 -28.43
N LYS A 288 2.11 -16.47 -28.00
CA LYS A 288 1.11 -17.10 -28.88
C LYS A 288 -0.22 -16.36 -28.72
N LEU A 289 -0.85 -16.06 -29.84
CA LEU A 289 -2.22 -15.55 -29.86
C LEU A 289 -3.16 -16.66 -29.36
N HIS A 290 -3.76 -16.46 -28.20
CA HIS A 290 -4.82 -17.34 -27.73
C HIS A 290 -6.14 -16.78 -28.26
N ARG A 291 -6.75 -17.50 -29.22
CA ARG A 291 -8.14 -17.23 -29.60
C ARG A 291 -9.03 -18.07 -28.66
N PRO A 292 -10.03 -17.47 -28.00
CA PRO A 292 -11.03 -18.22 -27.25
C PRO A 292 -11.78 -19.22 -28.15
#